data_AF-A0A2V9ZQD8-F1
#
_entry.id   AF-A0A2V9ZQD8-F1
#
_cell.length_a   1.000
_cell.length_b   1.000
_cell.length_c   1.000
_cell.angle_alpha   90.00
_cell.angle_beta   90.00
_cell.angle_gamma   90.00
#
_symmetry.space_group_name_H-M   'P 1'
#
loop_
_entity.id
_entity.type
_entity.pdbx_description
1 polymer ?
#
loop_
_entity_poly.entity_id
_entity_poly.type
_entity_poly.pdbx_seq_one_letter_code
_entity_poly.pdbx_strand_id
1 'polypeptide(L)'
;MGRRVLVSVAAATLGLILASAAWSQSSAFAVAQARAQETAPLEKDEVAAMRSDLQKMRGLLHQMQTNLAFVQNTTTPLKHQFELEIDMWQVLLNQMERRVASMEGPTQKSGAER
;
A
#
# COMPACT_ATOMS: atom_id res chain seq x y z
N MET A 1 -19.48 47.64 41.82
CA MET A 1 -18.30 47.04 41.18
C MET A 1 -17.42 46.40 42.24
N GLY A 2 -17.09 45.11 42.11
CA GLY A 2 -15.92 44.53 42.78
C GLY A 2 -16.11 43.18 43.47
N ARG A 3 -15.20 42.27 43.09
CA ARG A 3 -14.61 41.12 43.80
C ARG A 3 -15.20 39.71 43.60
N ARG A 4 -14.23 38.86 43.26
CA ARG A 4 -14.21 37.43 42.90
C ARG A 4 -14.53 36.54 44.10
N VAL A 5 -15.09 35.36 43.84
CA VAL A 5 -14.95 34.19 44.73
C VAL A 5 -14.41 33.01 43.92
N LEU A 6 -13.39 32.36 44.49
CA LEU A 6 -12.65 31.23 43.97
C LEU A 6 -13.46 29.92 44.01
N VAL A 7 -13.31 29.13 42.93
CA VAL A 7 -12.96 27.70 42.83
C VAL A 7 -13.39 26.75 43.96
N SER A 8 -14.12 25.68 43.59
CA SER A 8 -13.84 24.25 43.89
C SER A 8 -14.90 23.38 43.19
N VAL A 9 -14.62 22.84 42.00
CA VAL A 9 -14.21 21.44 41.74
C VAL A 9 -15.16 20.40 42.32
N ALA A 10 -15.98 19.80 41.45
CA ALA A 10 -16.42 18.42 41.58
C ALA A 10 -16.41 17.79 40.19
N ALA A 11 -15.67 16.69 40.08
CA ALA A 11 -15.35 15.99 38.86
C ALA A 11 -16.58 15.40 38.15
N ALA A 12 -16.64 15.58 36.83
CA ALA A 12 -17.31 14.63 35.95
C ALA A 12 -16.32 14.30 34.83
N THR A 13 -15.79 13.10 34.95
CA THR A 13 -14.78 12.46 34.13
C THR A 13 -15.26 12.17 32.71
N LEU A 14 -14.37 12.45 31.76
CA LEU A 14 -13.97 11.56 30.67
C LEU A 14 -15.00 11.23 29.57
N GLY A 15 -14.77 11.79 28.38
CA GLY A 15 -15.28 11.18 27.14
C GLY A 15 -15.49 12.16 26.00
N LEU A 16 -14.41 12.54 25.30
CA LEU A 16 -14.32 12.57 23.82
C LEU A 16 -12.97 13.21 23.41
N ILE A 17 -11.90 12.44 23.52
CA ILE A 17 -10.73 12.65 22.67
C ILE A 17 -10.71 11.41 21.80
N LEU A 18 -11.01 11.55 20.50
CA LEU A 18 -10.60 10.67 19.40
C LEU A 18 -11.33 11.10 18.12
N ALA A 19 -10.83 12.15 17.46
CA ALA A 19 -11.15 12.41 16.06
C ALA A 19 -9.98 13.18 15.41
N SER A 20 -8.83 12.51 15.27
CA SER A 20 -7.76 12.92 14.36
C SER A 20 -6.90 11.70 14.04
N ALA A 21 -7.49 10.69 13.41
CA ALA A 21 -6.77 9.58 12.78
C ALA A 21 -6.81 9.64 11.25
N ALA A 22 -7.24 10.78 10.69
CA ALA A 22 -7.06 11.07 9.28
C ALA A 22 -5.85 12.00 9.17
N TRP A 23 -4.63 11.43 9.15
CA TRP A 23 -3.38 11.98 8.59
C TRP A 23 -2.25 10.98 8.89
N SER A 24 -2.32 9.78 8.33
CA SER A 24 -1.16 8.87 8.36
C SER A 24 -0.98 8.07 7.06
N GLN A 25 -1.71 8.41 5.99
CA GLN A 25 -1.66 7.66 4.74
C GLN A 25 -0.94 8.38 3.59
N SER A 26 -0.26 9.51 3.86
CA SER A 26 0.55 10.22 2.85
C SER A 26 2.05 9.95 2.94
N SER A 27 2.55 9.43 4.07
CA SER A 27 3.99 9.24 4.29
C SER A 27 4.54 8.01 3.55
N ALA A 28 3.77 6.93 3.44
CA ALA A 28 4.19 5.73 2.70
C ALA A 28 4.42 6.01 1.21
N PHE A 29 3.55 6.83 0.60
CA PHE A 29 3.65 7.21 -0.81
C PHE A 29 4.79 8.21 -1.06
N ALA A 30 5.03 9.14 -0.13
CA ALA A 30 6.12 10.10 -0.20
C ALA A 30 7.50 9.44 -0.02
N VAL A 31 7.61 8.46 0.89
CA VAL A 31 8.86 7.69 1.10
C VAL A 31 9.13 6.75 -0.08
N ALA A 32 8.09 6.17 -0.69
CA ALA A 32 8.21 5.38 -1.91
C ALA A 32 8.67 6.22 -3.11
N GLN A 33 8.22 7.48 -3.22
CA GLN A 33 8.69 8.40 -4.27
C GLN A 33 10.12 8.89 -4.04
N ALA A 34 10.54 9.14 -2.80
CA ALA A 34 11.89 9.61 -2.49
C ALA A 34 12.98 8.56 -2.79
N ARG A 35 12.69 7.27 -2.64
CA ARG A 35 13.62 6.19 -3.02
C ARG A 35 13.75 5.94 -4.52
N ALA A 36 12.83 6.47 -5.34
CA ALA A 36 12.85 6.26 -6.78
C ALA A 36 13.81 7.20 -7.53
N GLN A 37 14.48 8.13 -6.85
CA GLN A 37 15.32 9.18 -7.45
C GLN A 37 16.84 8.94 -7.35
N GLU A 38 17.29 7.87 -6.70
CA GLU A 38 18.72 7.57 -6.60
C GLU A 38 19.13 6.60 -7.72
N THR A 39 19.44 7.14 -8.90
CA THR A 39 19.90 6.38 -10.06
C THR A 39 21.36 5.96 -9.89
N ALA A 40 21.60 4.91 -9.10
CA ALA A 40 22.77 4.05 -9.22
C ALA A 40 22.52 3.00 -10.33
N PRO A 41 23.56 2.40 -10.95
CA PRO A 41 23.34 1.32 -11.90
C PRO A 41 22.59 0.19 -11.18
N LEU A 42 21.33 -0.05 -11.55
CA LEU A 42 20.50 -1.11 -10.98
C LEU A 42 21.25 -2.44 -11.11
N GLU A 43 21.79 -2.90 -9.99
CA GLU A 43 22.40 -4.22 -9.83
C GLU A 43 21.34 -5.24 -10.28
N LYS A 44 21.66 -6.12 -11.23
CA LYS A 44 20.73 -7.14 -11.76
C LYS A 44 20.05 -7.96 -10.65
N ASP A 45 20.71 -8.07 -9.50
CA ASP A 45 20.21 -8.72 -8.29
C ASP A 45 18.96 -8.02 -7.72
N GLU A 46 18.90 -6.69 -7.76
CA GLU A 46 17.75 -5.91 -7.30
C GLU A 46 16.53 -6.14 -8.19
N VAL A 47 16.71 -6.21 -9.51
CA VAL A 47 15.63 -6.52 -10.46
C VAL A 47 15.09 -7.94 -10.25
N ALA A 48 15.98 -8.91 -9.98
CA ALA A 48 15.60 -10.27 -9.64
C ALA A 48 14.82 -10.34 -8.31
N ALA A 49 15.25 -9.59 -7.29
CA ALA A 49 14.54 -9.48 -6.01
C ALA A 49 13.14 -8.88 -6.19
N MET A 50 13.02 -7.77 -6.93
CA MET A 50 11.73 -7.15 -7.24
C MET A 50 10.79 -8.12 -7.97
N ARG A 51 11.31 -8.92 -8.90
CA ARG A 51 10.53 -9.95 -9.60
C ARG A 51 10.03 -11.05 -8.66
N SER A 52 10.89 -11.51 -7.75
CA SER A 52 10.54 -12.51 -6.74
C SER A 52 9.43 -12.00 -5.82
N ASP A 53 9.52 -10.76 -5.38
CA ASP A 53 8.51 -10.16 -4.52
C ASP A 53 7.18 -9.94 -5.25
N LEU A 54 7.20 -9.54 -6.53
CA LEU A 54 5.99 -9.48 -7.37
C LEU A 54 5.31 -10.85 -7.50
N GLN A 55 6.07 -11.94 -7.64
CA GLN A 55 5.51 -13.29 -7.69
C GLN A 55 4.84 -13.68 -6.36
N LYS A 56 5.46 -13.36 -5.22
CA LYS A 56 4.86 -13.61 -3.90
C LYS A 56 3.57 -12.81 -3.72
N MET A 57 3.58 -11.53 -4.08
CA MET A 57 2.40 -10.67 -3.95
C MET A 57 1.25 -11.12 -4.87
N ARG A 58 1.55 -11.58 -6.09
CA ARG A 58 0.57 -12.25 -6.97
C ARG A 58 -0.07 -13.46 -6.29
N GLY A 59 0.73 -14.29 -5.63
CA GLY A 59 0.23 -15.45 -4.87
C GLY A 59 -0.70 -15.04 -3.73
N LEU A 60 -0.33 -14.02 -2.96
CA LEU A 60 -1.16 -13.49 -1.88
C LEU A 60 -2.49 -12.90 -2.40
N LEU A 61 -2.44 -12.15 -3.50
CA LEU A 61 -3.64 -11.58 -4.11
C LEU A 61 -4.59 -12.70 -4.61
N HIS A 62 -4.04 -13.75 -5.20
CA HIS A 62 -4.82 -14.92 -5.60
C HIS A 62 -5.44 -15.65 -4.39
N GLN A 63 -4.72 -15.73 -3.27
CA GLN A 63 -5.27 -16.26 -2.03
C GLN A 63 -6.42 -15.39 -1.49
N MET A 64 -6.32 -14.06 -1.57
CA MET A 64 -7.40 -13.15 -1.19
C MET A 64 -8.64 -13.37 -2.05
N GLN A 65 -8.48 -13.48 -3.38
CA GLN A 65 -9.57 -13.79 -4.31
C GLN A 65 -10.23 -15.13 -4.00
N THR A 66 -9.42 -16.15 -3.73
CA THR A 66 -9.89 -17.49 -3.35
C THR A 66 -10.66 -17.45 -2.03
N ASN A 67 -10.11 -16.78 -1.00
CA ASN A 67 -10.75 -16.61 0.30
C ASN A 67 -12.09 -15.88 0.17
N LEU A 68 -12.15 -14.85 -0.67
CA LEU A 68 -13.36 -14.08 -0.93
C LEU A 68 -14.49 -14.95 -1.53
N ALA A 69 -14.15 -15.93 -2.38
CA ALA A 69 -15.13 -16.85 -2.94
C ALA A 69 -15.84 -17.72 -1.89
N PHE A 70 -15.23 -17.94 -0.72
CA PHE A 70 -15.84 -18.65 0.40
C PHE A 70 -16.70 -17.75 1.31
N VAL A 71 -16.70 -16.43 1.09
CA VAL A 71 -17.55 -15.50 1.83
C VAL A 71 -18.99 -15.60 1.29
N GLN A 72 -19.77 -16.48 1.90
CA GLN A 72 -21.12 -16.86 1.47
C GLN A 72 -22.14 -15.70 1.46
N ASN A 73 -21.94 -14.67 2.30
CA ASN A 73 -22.81 -13.49 2.32
C ASN A 73 -22.35 -12.47 1.27
N THR A 74 -22.88 -12.63 0.06
CA THR A 74 -22.51 -11.88 -1.16
C THR A 74 -22.80 -10.38 -1.11
N THR A 75 -23.54 -9.90 -0.11
CA THR A 75 -24.05 -8.52 -0.04
C THR A 75 -23.63 -7.80 1.24
N THR A 76 -22.54 -8.25 1.88
CA THR A 76 -22.02 -7.58 3.07
C THR A 76 -21.07 -6.44 2.68
N PRO A 77 -21.10 -5.30 3.39
CA PRO A 77 -20.11 -4.24 3.20
C PRO A 77 -18.66 -4.72 3.29
N LEU A 78 -18.39 -5.71 4.15
CA LEU A 78 -17.07 -6.30 4.31
C LEU A 78 -16.58 -7.03 3.06
N LYS A 79 -17.45 -7.81 2.41
CA LYS A 79 -17.11 -8.47 1.15
C LYS A 79 -16.75 -7.43 0.08
N HIS A 80 -17.57 -6.39 -0.04
CA HIS A 80 -17.33 -5.33 -1.00
C HIS A 80 -16.01 -4.59 -0.75
N GLN A 81 -15.64 -4.38 0.51
CA GLN A 81 -14.34 -3.80 0.85
C GLN A 81 -13.18 -4.68 0.35
N PHE A 82 -13.24 -5.99 0.52
CA PHE A 82 -12.21 -6.89 0.00
C PHE A 82 -12.15 -6.89 -1.53
N GLU A 83 -13.29 -6.77 -2.22
CA GLU A 83 -13.32 -6.62 -3.69
C GLU A 83 -12.55 -5.36 -4.12
N LEU A 84 -12.81 -4.22 -3.48
CA LEU A 84 -12.09 -2.96 -3.75
C LEU A 84 -10.59 -3.05 -3.46
N GLU A 85 -10.21 -3.70 -2.36
CA GLU A 85 -8.81 -3.92 -2.01
C GLU A 85 -8.10 -4.80 -3.04
N ILE A 86 -8.74 -5.89 -3.47
CA ILE A 86 -8.23 -6.78 -4.52
C ILE A 86 -7.99 -5.99 -5.82
N ASP A 87 -8.97 -5.19 -6.24
CA ASP A 87 -8.86 -4.38 -7.46
C ASP A 87 -7.71 -3.37 -7.36
N MET A 88 -7.57 -2.68 -6.23
CA MET A 88 -6.48 -1.74 -5.99
C MET A 88 -5.11 -2.43 -6.06
N TRP A 89 -4.95 -3.56 -5.35
CA TRP A 89 -3.69 -4.31 -5.36
C TRP A 89 -3.35 -4.83 -6.75
N GLN A 90 -4.35 -5.25 -7.52
CA GLN A 90 -4.15 -5.68 -8.91
C GLN A 90 -3.64 -4.55 -9.80
N VAL A 91 -4.17 -3.33 -9.66
CA VAL A 91 -3.68 -2.15 -10.39
C VAL A 91 -2.22 -1.85 -10.04
N LEU A 92 -1.87 -1.86 -8.75
CA LEU A 92 -0.51 -1.58 -8.30
C LEU A 92 0.48 -2.65 -8.76
N LEU A 93 0.13 -3.93 -8.64
CA LEU A 93 0.99 -5.03 -9.11
C LEU A 93 1.24 -4.93 -10.62
N ASN A 94 0.20 -4.67 -11.41
CA ASN A 94 0.34 -4.49 -12.85
C ASN A 94 1.27 -3.32 -13.22
N GLN A 95 1.23 -2.22 -12.45
CA GLN A 95 2.14 -1.08 -12.65
C GLN A 95 3.60 -1.46 -12.34
N MET A 96 3.83 -2.16 -11.22
CA MET A 96 5.16 -2.59 -10.80
C MET A 96 5.75 -3.63 -11.76
N GLU A 97 4.94 -4.58 -12.24
CA GLU A 97 5.35 -5.56 -13.26
C GLU A 97 5.81 -4.89 -14.55
N ARG A 98 5.07 -3.89 -15.04
CA ARG A 98 5.49 -3.10 -16.22
C ARG A 98 6.79 -2.36 -15.98
N ARG A 99 6.99 -1.80 -14.79
CA ARG A 99 8.25 -1.12 -14.42
C ARG A 99 9.42 -2.09 -14.43
N VAL A 100 9.29 -3.25 -13.77
CA VAL A 100 10.34 -4.28 -13.75
C VAL A 100 10.64 -4.78 -15.17
N ALA A 101 9.62 -5.05 -15.98
CA ALA A 101 9.81 -5.46 -17.37
C ALA A 101 10.56 -4.41 -18.20
N SER A 102 10.32 -3.12 -17.95
CA SER A 102 11.07 -2.03 -18.62
C SER A 102 12.53 -1.93 -18.19
N MET A 103 12.85 -2.32 -16.95
CA MET A 103 14.22 -2.37 -16.41
C MET A 103 15.00 -3.56 -16.94
N GLU A 104 14.33 -4.69 -17.21
CA GLU A 104 14.97 -5.87 -17.80
C GLU A 104 15.39 -5.64 -19.27
N GLY A 105 14.77 -4.67 -19.95
CA GLY A 105 15.06 -4.30 -21.34
C GLY A 105 14.74 -5.41 -22.36
N PRO A 106 14.66 -5.11 -23.67
CA PRO A 106 14.65 -6.15 -24.68
C PRO A 106 16.00 -6.87 -24.63
N THR A 107 15.99 -8.17 -24.33
CA THR A 107 17.19 -9.01 -24.35
C THR A 107 17.87 -8.84 -25.70
N GLN A 108 19.06 -8.24 -25.68
CA GLN A 108 19.82 -7.84 -26.85
C GLN A 108 20.21 -9.09 -27.69
N LYS A 109 19.33 -9.49 -28.62
CA LYS A 109 19.71 -10.26 -29.81
C LYS A 109 20.39 -9.30 -30.80
N SER A 110 21.61 -8.90 -30.50
CA SER A 110 22.49 -8.18 -31.43
C SER A 110 23.88 -8.77 -31.31
N GLY A 111 24.09 -9.91 -31.95
CA GLY A 111 25.36 -10.62 -31.91
C GLY A 111 25.33 -11.90 -32.71
N ALA A 112 24.85 -11.86 -33.95
CA ALA A 112 24.97 -12.97 -34.89
C ALA A 112 24.99 -12.50 -36.34
N GLU A 113 25.74 -11.43 -36.64
CA GLU A 113 26.14 -11.11 -38.01
C GLU A 113 27.50 -10.41 -37.97
N ARG A 114 28.59 -11.18 -38.03
CA ARG A 114 29.85 -10.89 -38.76
C ARG A 114 30.59 -12.19 -39.02
#